data_AF-A0A285IIS3-F1
#
_entry.id   AF-A0A285IIS3-F1
#
_cell.length_a   1.000
_cell.length_b   1.000
_cell.length_c   1.000
_cell.angle_alpha   90.00
_cell.angle_beta   90.00
_cell.angle_gamma   90.00
#
_symmetry.space_group_name_H-M   'P 1'
#
loop_
_entity.id
_entity.type
_entity.pdbx_description
1 polymer ?
#
loop_
_entity_poly.entity_id
_entity_poly.type
_entity_poly.pdbx_seq_one_letter_code
_entity_poly.pdbx_strand_id
1 'polypeptide(L)'
;MALAAGVSEATVFNYFASKEDLFFERLDRYGLDLVDAVAARPAGESALAAFRRLLLGSGGLLGQAADDPRARDRLRTVNRVIADSPALRAREELSYIGTADALAARLPGDPLQARVVAHSLVAVQRSLVQHVRARLLGGAALSGGSSSGAAAGDLASDVAAKGEKAFALLERGLGDYGIAA
;
A
#
# COMPACT_ATOMS: atom_id res chain seq x y z
N MET A 1 -19.47 -1.85 -55.54
CA MET A 1 -18.40 -1.78 -54.54
C MET A 1 -18.82 -0.69 -53.55
N ALA A 2 -19.65 -1.02 -52.57
CA ALA A 2 -19.27 -1.50 -51.23
C ALA A 2 -18.51 -0.44 -50.42
N LEU A 3 -19.22 0.16 -49.45
CA LEU A 3 -18.74 1.13 -48.47
C LEU A 3 -17.57 0.58 -47.64
N ALA A 4 -16.59 1.44 -47.34
CA ALA A 4 -15.77 1.30 -46.15
C ALA A 4 -15.52 2.68 -45.55
N ALA A 5 -16.27 2.96 -44.49
CA ALA A 5 -16.14 4.08 -43.61
C ALA A 5 -14.70 4.19 -43.09
N GLY A 6 -14.04 5.32 -43.37
CA GLY A 6 -12.82 5.73 -42.69
C GLY A 6 -13.13 6.19 -41.27
N VAL A 7 -13.53 5.25 -40.41
CA VAL A 7 -13.64 5.44 -38.97
C VAL A 7 -12.73 4.41 -38.33
N SER A 8 -11.53 4.86 -37.98
CA SER A 8 -10.83 4.36 -36.80
C SER A 8 -10.53 5.66 -36.05
N GLU A 9 -11.29 6.12 -35.07
CA GLU A 9 -11.66 5.46 -33.80
C GLU A 9 -10.54 4.65 -33.12
N ALA A 10 -9.29 4.81 -33.57
CA ALA A 10 -8.11 4.35 -32.84
C ALA A 10 -7.33 5.52 -32.22
N THR A 11 -7.96 6.68 -32.06
CA THR A 11 -7.43 7.84 -31.32
C THR A 11 -8.19 8.06 -30.02
N VAL A 12 -8.46 6.97 -29.30
CA VAL A 12 -9.12 6.98 -28.00
C VAL A 12 -8.19 6.29 -27.01
N PHE A 13 -7.36 7.13 -26.37
CA PHE A 13 -6.56 6.87 -25.16
C PHE A 13 -5.39 5.87 -25.25
N ASN A 14 -4.31 6.27 -25.92
CA ASN A 14 -2.96 5.88 -25.51
C ASN A 14 -2.43 6.87 -24.46
N TYR A 15 -3.17 7.05 -23.37
CA TYR A 15 -2.88 8.04 -22.34
C TYR A 15 -2.23 7.32 -21.15
N PHE A 16 -0.93 7.60 -20.92
CA PHE A 16 -0.17 7.38 -19.65
C PHE A 16 0.61 6.06 -19.39
N ALA A 17 0.78 5.19 -20.38
CA ALA A 17 1.22 3.80 -20.18
C ALA A 17 2.74 3.53 -19.90
N SER A 18 3.32 4.00 -18.78
CA SER A 18 4.48 3.25 -18.22
C SER A 18 4.78 3.50 -16.75
N LYS A 19 4.72 4.75 -16.29
CA LYS A 19 5.18 5.07 -14.93
C LYS A 19 4.11 4.84 -13.86
N GLU A 20 2.86 5.16 -14.20
CA GLU A 20 1.70 4.93 -13.33
C GLU A 20 1.36 3.45 -13.29
N ASP A 21 1.36 2.78 -14.44
CA ASP A 21 1.17 1.33 -14.51
C ASP A 21 2.22 0.58 -13.70
N LEU A 22 3.51 0.97 -13.81
CA LEU A 22 4.57 0.36 -13.00
C LEU A 22 4.36 0.59 -11.49
N PHE A 23 3.75 1.72 -11.10
CA PHE A 23 3.39 1.94 -9.70
C PHE A 23 2.28 0.99 -9.26
N PHE A 24 1.22 0.84 -10.04
CA PHE A 24 0.12 -0.07 -9.70
C PHE A 24 0.54 -1.54 -9.76
N GLU A 25 1.37 -1.93 -10.73
CA GLU A 25 1.97 -3.26 -10.76
C GLU A 25 2.78 -3.54 -9.49
N ARG A 26 3.55 -2.55 -9.01
CA ARG A 26 4.29 -2.67 -7.76
C ARG A 26 3.38 -2.71 -6.53
N LEU A 27 2.31 -1.92 -6.53
CA LEU A 27 1.32 -1.92 -5.45
C LEU A 27 0.60 -3.27 -5.37
N ASP A 28 0.15 -3.78 -6.52
CA ASP A 28 -0.53 -5.07 -6.65
C ASP A 28 0.42 -6.21 -6.26
N ARG A 29 1.69 -6.16 -6.69
CA ARG A 29 2.72 -7.13 -6.29
C ARG A 29 2.96 -7.11 -4.77
N TYR A 30 3.06 -5.93 -4.18
CA TYR A 30 3.24 -5.78 -2.73
C TYR A 30 2.02 -6.31 -1.97
N GLY A 31 0.81 -6.12 -2.51
CA GLY A 31 -0.41 -6.75 -2.00
C GLY A 31 -0.32 -8.28 -1.98
N LEU A 32 0.17 -8.89 -3.07
CA LEU A 32 0.41 -10.33 -3.12
C LEU A 32 1.48 -10.78 -2.12
N ASP A 33 2.56 -10.02 -1.93
CA ASP A 33 3.58 -10.33 -0.94
C ASP A 33 3.00 -10.35 0.48
N LEU A 34 2.07 -9.44 0.81
CA LEU A 34 1.34 -9.45 2.09
C LEU A 34 0.46 -10.70 2.24
N VAL A 35 -0.26 -11.07 1.16
CA VAL A 35 -1.09 -12.28 1.14
C VAL A 35 -0.23 -13.53 1.35
N ASP A 36 0.91 -13.62 0.67
CA ASP A 36 1.82 -14.75 0.77
C ASP A 36 2.49 -14.81 2.16
N ALA A 37 2.88 -13.67 2.73
CA ALA A 37 3.42 -13.63 4.08
C ALA A 37 2.43 -14.12 5.14
N VAL A 38 1.15 -13.76 5.01
CA VAL A 38 0.10 -14.30 5.89
C VAL A 38 -0.10 -15.78 5.63
N ALA A 39 -0.15 -16.22 4.38
CA ALA A 39 -0.37 -17.63 4.07
C ALA A 39 0.77 -18.54 4.53
N ALA A 40 2.02 -18.08 4.41
CA ALA A 40 3.24 -18.81 4.78
C ALA A 40 3.69 -18.57 6.24
N ARG A 41 2.83 -17.98 7.07
CA ARG A 41 3.12 -17.69 8.48
C ARG A 41 3.49 -18.97 9.25
N PRO A 42 4.50 -18.97 10.15
CA PRO A 42 4.85 -20.13 10.96
C PRO A 42 3.72 -20.56 11.89
N ALA A 43 3.75 -21.82 12.32
CA ALA A 43 2.85 -22.34 13.34
C ALA A 43 2.90 -21.47 14.60
N GLY A 44 1.74 -21.16 15.17
CA GLY A 44 1.59 -20.26 16.30
C GLY A 44 1.59 -18.75 15.97
N GLU A 45 1.91 -18.35 14.73
CA GLU A 45 1.80 -16.95 14.29
C GLU A 45 0.37 -16.65 13.80
N SER A 46 -0.23 -15.56 14.28
CA SER A 46 -1.53 -15.09 13.82
C SER A 46 -1.43 -14.35 12.48
N ALA A 47 -2.56 -14.23 11.78
CA ALA A 47 -2.60 -13.49 10.52
C ALA A 47 -2.21 -12.01 10.69
N LEU A 48 -2.63 -11.41 11.81
CA LEU A 48 -2.27 -10.03 12.17
C LEU A 48 -0.78 -9.88 12.39
N ALA A 49 -0.15 -10.81 13.13
CA ALA A 49 1.28 -10.78 13.40
C ALA A 49 2.10 -10.91 12.10
N ALA A 50 1.73 -11.85 11.22
CA ALA A 50 2.41 -12.06 9.95
C ALA A 50 2.30 -10.83 9.02
N PHE A 51 1.11 -10.23 8.93
CA PHE A 51 0.88 -9.02 8.14
C PHE A 51 1.67 -7.82 8.70
N ARG A 52 1.63 -7.62 10.03
CA ARG A 52 2.40 -6.58 10.74
C ARG A 52 3.90 -6.72 10.46
N ARG A 53 4.43 -7.94 10.55
CA ARG A 53 5.85 -8.26 10.34
C ARG A 53 6.32 -7.85 8.94
N LEU A 54 5.55 -8.14 7.89
CA LEU A 54 5.92 -7.70 6.53
C LEU A 54 5.73 -6.20 6.34
N LEU A 55 4.62 -5.62 6.82
CA LEU A 55 4.31 -4.22 6.59
C LEU A 55 5.32 -3.26 7.26
N LEU A 56 5.74 -3.59 8.48
CA LEU A 56 6.66 -2.77 9.29
C LEU A 56 8.12 -3.25 9.26
N GLY A 57 8.41 -4.37 8.59
CA GLY A 57 9.76 -4.93 8.49
C GLY A 57 10.73 -4.07 7.68
N SER A 58 12.02 -4.42 7.75
CA SER A 58 13.09 -3.79 6.99
C SER A 58 12.86 -4.00 5.48
N GLY A 59 12.46 -2.95 4.76
CA GLY A 59 12.01 -3.05 3.37
C GLY A 59 10.51 -2.84 3.16
N GLY A 60 9.74 -2.61 4.24
CA GLY A 60 8.30 -2.34 4.22
C GLY A 60 7.94 -1.03 3.52
N LEU A 61 6.87 -0.36 3.98
CA LEU A 61 6.21 0.72 3.23
C LEU A 61 7.14 1.82 2.67
N LEU A 62 8.26 2.11 3.35
CA LEU A 62 9.23 3.14 2.97
C LEU A 62 10.65 2.63 2.71
N GLY A 63 10.90 1.32 2.73
CA GLY A 63 12.24 0.75 2.88
C GLY A 63 13.29 1.25 1.88
N GLN A 64 12.91 1.44 0.61
CA GLN A 64 13.84 1.96 -0.42
C GLN A 64 13.91 3.49 -0.45
N ALA A 65 12.91 4.18 0.09
CA ALA A 65 12.83 5.64 0.08
C ALA A 65 13.58 6.27 1.27
N ALA A 66 13.84 5.52 2.34
CA ALA A 66 14.61 6.05 3.48
C ALA A 66 16.04 6.43 3.07
N ASP A 67 16.69 5.59 2.26
CA ASP A 67 18.13 5.68 2.02
C ASP A 67 18.53 6.24 0.64
N ASP A 68 17.61 6.28 -0.34
CA ASP A 68 17.87 6.83 -1.70
C ASP A 68 17.11 8.16 -1.94
N PRO A 69 17.82 9.31 -2.07
CA PRO A 69 17.22 10.59 -2.44
C PRO A 69 16.41 10.54 -3.74
N ARG A 70 16.87 9.78 -4.75
CA ARG A 70 16.14 9.64 -6.02
C ARG A 70 14.86 8.84 -5.82
N ALA A 71 14.86 7.83 -4.93
CA ALA A 71 13.66 7.10 -4.56
C ALA A 71 12.64 8.00 -3.85
N ARG A 72 13.09 8.94 -3.01
CA ARG A 72 12.20 9.94 -2.36
C ARG A 72 11.54 10.86 -3.36
N ASP A 73 12.28 11.38 -4.33
CA ASP A 73 11.71 12.28 -5.34
C ASP A 73 10.75 11.55 -6.27
N ARG A 74 11.05 10.30 -6.62
CA ARG A 74 10.09 9.41 -7.31
C ARG A 74 8.83 9.21 -6.49
N LEU A 75 8.96 8.88 -5.19
CA LEU A 75 7.83 8.66 -4.29
C LEU A 75 6.95 9.91 -4.15
N ARG A 76 7.55 11.09 -4.00
CA ARG A 76 6.81 12.37 -3.95
C ARG A 76 6.08 12.64 -5.26
N THR A 77 6.74 12.43 -6.38
CA THR A 77 6.17 12.66 -7.72
C THR A 77 4.95 11.77 -7.95
N VAL A 78 5.09 10.47 -7.70
CA VAL A 78 4.00 9.50 -7.87
C VAL A 78 2.82 9.82 -6.93
N ASN A 79 3.10 10.12 -5.66
CA ASN A 79 2.03 10.47 -4.71
C ASN A 79 1.29 11.75 -5.09
N ARG A 80 1.96 12.74 -5.68
CA ARG A 80 1.32 13.95 -6.20
C ARG A 80 0.41 13.63 -7.39
N VAL A 81 0.93 12.89 -8.37
CA VAL A 81 0.17 12.49 -9.56
C VAL A 81 -1.10 11.71 -9.18
N ILE A 82 -1.00 10.77 -8.25
CA ILE A 82 -2.16 10.03 -7.75
C ILE A 82 -3.11 10.97 -7.01
N ALA A 83 -2.62 11.84 -6.11
CA ALA A 83 -3.46 12.77 -5.36
C ALA A 83 -4.28 13.70 -6.26
N ASP A 84 -3.67 14.18 -7.34
CA ASP A 84 -4.26 15.14 -8.27
C ASP A 84 -5.26 14.49 -9.26
N SER A 85 -5.32 13.15 -9.34
CA SER A 85 -6.17 12.41 -10.28
C SER A 85 -7.23 11.56 -9.58
N PRO A 86 -8.53 11.90 -9.70
CA PRO A 86 -9.62 11.05 -9.18
C PRO A 86 -9.60 9.62 -9.72
N ALA A 87 -9.25 9.44 -11.00
CA ALA A 87 -9.19 8.12 -11.62
C ALA A 87 -8.07 7.26 -11.03
N LEU A 88 -6.90 7.83 -10.77
CA LEU A 88 -5.77 7.11 -10.17
C LEU A 88 -6.05 6.78 -8.70
N ARG A 89 -6.73 7.64 -7.95
CA ARG A 89 -7.20 7.32 -6.59
C ARG A 89 -8.20 6.17 -6.58
N ALA A 90 -9.14 6.16 -7.52
CA ALA A 90 -10.08 5.05 -7.65
C ALA A 90 -9.37 3.74 -8.01
N ARG A 91 -8.37 3.79 -8.91
CA ARG A 91 -7.54 2.62 -9.25
C ARG A 91 -6.73 2.11 -8.04
N GLU A 92 -6.14 3.02 -7.26
CA GLU A 92 -5.44 2.68 -6.01
C GLU A 92 -6.37 1.98 -5.01
N GLU A 93 -7.61 2.47 -4.88
CA GLU A 93 -8.61 1.85 -4.00
C GLU A 93 -8.96 0.43 -4.44
N LEU A 94 -9.12 0.20 -5.75
CA LEU A 94 -9.38 -1.13 -6.29
C LEU A 94 -8.21 -2.11 -6.01
N SER A 95 -6.97 -1.64 -6.03
CA SER A 95 -5.80 -2.45 -5.65
C SER A 95 -5.85 -2.87 -4.17
N TYR A 96 -6.25 -1.97 -3.27
CA TYR A 96 -6.45 -2.32 -1.85
C TYR A 96 -7.59 -3.33 -1.66
N ILE A 97 -8.73 -3.13 -2.32
CA ILE A 97 -9.86 -4.07 -2.27
C ILE A 97 -9.43 -5.46 -2.78
N GLY A 98 -8.75 -5.53 -3.93
CA GLY A 98 -8.26 -6.78 -4.50
C GLY A 98 -7.28 -7.50 -3.56
N THR A 99 -6.40 -6.75 -2.90
CA THR A 99 -5.49 -7.31 -1.87
C THR A 99 -6.27 -7.87 -0.69
N ALA A 100 -7.26 -7.15 -0.18
CA ALA A 100 -8.07 -7.59 0.95
C ALA A 100 -8.90 -8.83 0.63
N ASP A 101 -9.46 -8.92 -0.58
CA ASP A 101 -10.23 -10.08 -1.02
C ASP A 101 -9.33 -11.31 -1.22
N ALA A 102 -8.14 -11.12 -1.81
CA ALA A 102 -7.14 -12.18 -1.93
C ALA A 102 -6.66 -12.67 -0.55
N LEU A 103 -6.48 -11.76 0.40
CA LEU A 103 -6.11 -12.09 1.78
C LEU A 103 -7.22 -12.86 2.47
N ALA A 104 -8.48 -12.41 2.37
CA ALA A 104 -9.63 -13.08 2.97
C ALA A 104 -9.76 -14.54 2.50
N ALA A 105 -9.47 -14.80 1.22
CA ALA A 105 -9.50 -16.15 0.65
C ALA A 105 -8.44 -17.11 1.24
N ARG A 106 -7.40 -16.58 1.90
CA ARG A 106 -6.34 -17.38 2.56
C ARG A 106 -6.57 -17.55 4.07
N LEU A 107 -7.53 -16.85 4.65
CA LEU A 107 -7.79 -16.89 6.09
C LEU A 107 -8.75 -18.02 6.44
N PRO A 108 -8.55 -18.71 7.58
CA PRO A 108 -9.42 -19.80 8.01
C PRO A 108 -10.71 -19.26 8.65
N GLY A 109 -11.74 -20.13 8.72
CA GLY A 109 -12.96 -19.85 9.48
C GLY A 109 -14.10 -19.26 8.65
N ASP A 110 -14.98 -18.50 9.32
CA ASP A 110 -16.17 -17.93 8.71
C ASP A 110 -15.83 -16.89 7.61
N PRO A 111 -16.44 -16.96 6.41
CA PRO A 111 -16.13 -16.05 5.29
C PRO A 111 -16.41 -14.57 5.53
N LEU A 112 -17.35 -14.23 6.42
CA LEU A 112 -17.61 -12.82 6.76
C LEU A 112 -16.52 -12.32 7.72
N GLN A 113 -16.20 -13.10 8.75
CA GLN A 113 -15.11 -12.77 9.67
C GLN A 113 -13.77 -12.63 8.94
N ALA A 114 -13.43 -13.56 8.03
CA ALA A 114 -12.21 -13.51 7.23
C ALA A 114 -12.12 -12.22 6.40
N ARG A 115 -13.25 -11.80 5.79
CA ARG A 115 -13.33 -10.52 5.08
C ARG A 115 -13.13 -9.33 6.00
N VAL A 116 -13.80 -9.30 7.16
CA VAL A 116 -13.63 -8.21 8.14
C VAL A 116 -12.18 -8.10 8.59
N VAL A 117 -11.51 -9.21 8.90
CA VAL A 117 -10.10 -9.23 9.29
C VAL A 117 -9.22 -8.72 8.16
N ALA A 118 -9.35 -9.27 6.96
CA ALA A 118 -8.50 -8.89 5.82
C ALA A 118 -8.64 -7.42 5.44
N HIS A 119 -9.87 -6.91 5.36
CA HIS A 119 -10.13 -5.49 5.06
C HIS A 119 -9.64 -4.58 6.18
N SER A 120 -9.69 -5.00 7.45
CA SER A 120 -9.11 -4.24 8.57
C SER A 120 -7.58 -4.15 8.49
N LEU A 121 -6.90 -5.24 8.11
CA LEU A 121 -5.44 -5.25 7.95
C LEU A 121 -5.01 -4.35 6.77
N VAL A 122 -5.69 -4.45 5.63
CA VAL A 122 -5.40 -3.57 4.47
C VAL A 122 -5.75 -2.10 4.77
N ALA A 123 -6.75 -1.83 5.61
CA ALA A 123 -7.04 -0.47 6.06
C ALA A 123 -5.88 0.17 6.85
N VAL A 124 -5.10 -0.62 7.60
CA VAL A 124 -3.86 -0.13 8.24
C VAL A 124 -2.84 0.31 7.19
N GLN A 125 -2.56 -0.53 6.19
CA GLN A 125 -1.65 -0.18 5.09
C GLN A 125 -2.11 1.10 4.38
N ARG A 126 -3.39 1.16 3.99
CA ARG A 126 -3.98 2.32 3.32
C ARG A 126 -3.86 3.60 4.16
N SER A 127 -4.09 3.51 5.47
CA SER A 127 -3.97 4.65 6.40
C SER A 127 -2.53 5.14 6.51
N LEU A 128 -1.55 4.23 6.55
CA LEU A 128 -0.13 4.60 6.56
C LEU A 128 0.30 5.24 5.24
N VAL A 129 -0.18 4.74 4.09
CA VAL A 129 0.07 5.38 2.78
C VAL A 129 -0.49 6.80 2.74
N GLN A 130 -1.73 6.99 3.21
CA GLN A 130 -2.33 8.33 3.28
C GLN A 130 -1.56 9.27 4.20
N HIS A 131 -1.08 8.77 5.34
CA HIS A 131 -0.25 9.54 6.27
C HIS A 131 1.08 9.95 5.61
N VAL A 132 1.77 9.02 4.94
CA VAL A 132 2.98 9.31 4.16
C VAL A 132 2.70 10.35 3.08
N ARG A 133 1.60 10.20 2.34
CA ARG A 133 1.19 11.14 1.29
C ARG A 133 0.97 12.55 1.85
N ALA A 134 0.23 12.66 2.96
CA ALA A 134 0.00 13.93 3.63
C ALA A 134 1.31 14.59 4.09
N ARG A 135 2.25 13.82 4.64
CA ARG A 135 3.59 14.31 5.05
C ARG A 135 4.43 14.76 3.85
N LEU A 136 4.42 14.00 2.75
CA LEU A 136 5.23 14.31 1.55
C LEU A 136 4.71 15.53 0.79
N LEU A 137 3.39 15.72 0.72
CA LEU A 137 2.75 16.81 -0.01
C LEU A 137 2.53 18.06 0.86
N GLY A 138 2.48 17.91 2.18
CA GLY A 138 2.20 18.99 3.13
C GLY A 138 3.34 19.98 3.37
N GLY A 139 4.59 19.66 3.00
CA GLY A 139 5.74 20.57 2.77
C GLY A 139 6.16 21.66 3.80
N ALA A 140 5.36 22.08 4.78
CA ALA A 140 5.42 23.46 5.29
C ALA A 140 5.79 23.66 6.77
N ALA A 141 6.37 22.66 7.46
CA ALA A 141 6.85 22.85 8.84
C ALA A 141 8.32 22.48 9.08
N LEU A 142 9.06 22.08 8.04
CA LEU A 142 10.50 21.78 8.13
C LEU A 142 11.32 22.62 7.14
N SER A 143 10.89 23.87 6.91
CA SER A 143 11.80 24.93 6.45
C SER A 143 12.70 25.35 7.60
N GLY A 144 13.66 24.48 7.92
CA GLY A 144 14.74 24.72 8.86
C GLY A 144 15.82 23.70 8.55
N GLY A 145 16.93 24.15 7.95
CA GLY A 145 17.94 23.32 7.32
C GLY A 145 18.27 22.05 8.09
N SER A 146 17.88 20.90 7.55
CA SER A 146 18.31 19.59 8.02
C SER A 146 18.62 18.76 6.78
N SER A 147 19.80 18.16 6.78
CA SER A 147 20.30 17.30 5.70
C SER A 147 19.21 16.33 5.25
N SER A 148 19.04 16.15 3.93
CA SER A 148 17.89 15.43 3.36
C SER A 148 17.72 13.97 3.85
N GLY A 149 18.75 13.39 4.51
CA GLY A 149 18.70 12.10 5.19
C GLY A 149 18.01 12.12 6.56
N ALA A 150 18.11 13.20 7.34
CA ALA A 150 17.48 13.29 8.67
C ALA A 150 15.94 13.34 8.57
N ALA A 151 15.41 14.06 7.58
CA ALA A 151 13.96 14.12 7.34
C ALA A 151 13.38 12.79 6.82
N ALA A 152 14.19 11.96 6.15
CA ALA A 152 13.78 10.64 5.68
C ALA A 152 13.74 9.63 6.84
N GLY A 153 14.76 9.67 7.72
CA GLY A 153 14.78 8.90 8.96
C GLY A 153 13.61 9.26 9.89
N ASP A 154 13.28 10.55 10.01
CA ASP A 154 12.11 11.03 10.75
C ASP A 154 10.82 10.42 10.20
N LEU A 155 10.58 10.49 8.89
CA LEU A 155 9.39 9.92 8.26
C LEU A 155 9.29 8.40 8.45
N ALA A 156 10.37 7.66 8.28
CA ALA A 156 10.38 6.21 8.47
C ALA A 156 10.06 5.84 9.93
N SER A 157 10.67 6.54 10.89
CA SER A 157 10.43 6.31 12.32
C SER A 157 9.00 6.66 12.74
N ASP A 158 8.43 7.75 12.20
CA ASP A 158 7.05 8.16 12.45
C ASP A 158 6.03 7.16 11.87
N VAL A 159 6.28 6.67 10.65
CA VAL A 159 5.44 5.63 10.03
C VAL A 159 5.50 4.33 10.81
N ALA A 160 6.68 3.90 11.25
CA ALA A 160 6.82 2.73 12.11
C ALA A 160 6.05 2.92 13.42
N ALA A 161 6.24 4.03 14.13
CA ALA A 161 5.56 4.32 15.38
C ALA A 161 4.02 4.39 15.24
N LYS A 162 3.52 4.97 14.15
CA LYS A 162 2.08 5.01 13.85
C LYS A 162 1.54 3.65 13.45
N GLY A 163 2.31 2.87 12.69
CA GLY A 163 1.99 1.49 12.35
C GLY A 163 1.79 0.64 13.59
N GLU A 164 2.73 0.71 14.54
CA GLU A 164 2.63 -0.03 15.80
C GLU A 164 1.38 0.33 16.60
N LYS A 165 1.06 1.63 16.69
CA LYS A 165 -0.17 2.08 17.35
C LYS A 165 -1.43 1.59 16.63
N ALA A 166 -1.42 1.57 15.30
CA ALA A 166 -2.56 1.09 14.52
C ALA A 166 -2.78 -0.41 14.69
N PHE A 167 -1.73 -1.23 14.68
CA PHE A 167 -1.85 -2.67 14.95
C PHE A 167 -2.28 -2.96 16.38
N ALA A 168 -1.81 -2.19 17.37
CA ALA A 168 -2.24 -2.33 18.76
C ALA A 168 -3.75 -2.12 18.95
N LEU A 169 -4.41 -1.32 18.10
CA LEU A 169 -5.87 -1.18 18.11
C LEU A 169 -6.57 -2.48 17.69
N LEU A 170 -5.97 -3.22 16.76
CA LEU A 170 -6.53 -4.46 16.22
C LEU A 170 -6.19 -5.68 17.09
N GLU A 171 -5.06 -5.68 17.81
CA GLU A 171 -4.61 -6.80 18.64
C GLU A 171 -5.65 -7.27 19.67
N ARG A 172 -6.41 -6.35 20.27
CA ARG A 172 -7.41 -6.70 21.28
C ARG A 172 -8.56 -7.56 20.75
N GLY A 173 -8.88 -7.45 19.46
CA GLY A 173 -9.98 -8.19 18.84
C GLY A 173 -9.54 -9.28 17.87
N LEU A 174 -8.40 -9.10 17.21
CA LEU A 174 -7.93 -9.93 16.11
C LEU A 174 -6.61 -10.65 16.41
N GLY A 175 -6.04 -10.48 17.61
CA GLY A 175 -4.73 -11.02 17.98
C GLY A 175 -4.63 -12.54 17.85
N ASP A 176 -5.70 -13.25 18.21
CA ASP A 176 -5.77 -14.72 18.15
C ASP A 176 -6.41 -15.24 16.86
N TYR A 177 -6.82 -14.36 15.95
CA TYR A 177 -7.49 -14.76 14.72
C TYR A 177 -6.50 -15.34 13.70
N GLY A 178 -6.85 -16.50 13.16
CA GLY A 178 -6.08 -17.14 12.09
C GLY A 178 -4.69 -17.60 12.52
N ILE A 179 -4.50 -18.01 13.77
CA ILE A 179 -3.26 -18.68 14.20
C ILE A 179 -3.02 -19.92 13.34
N ALA A 180 -1.81 -20.04 12.76
CA ALA A 180 -1.44 -21.23 12.01
C ALA A 180 -1.23 -22.43 12.96
N ALA A 181 -1.74 -23.59 12.55
CA ALA A 181 -1.59 -24.85 13.28
C ALA A 181 -0.20 -25.47 13.10
#